data_AF-A0A4U0ZV93-F1
#
_entry.id   AF-A0A4U0ZV93-F1
#
_cell.length_a   1.000
_cell.length_b   1.000
_cell.length_c   1.000
_cell.angle_alpha   90.00
_cell.angle_beta   90.00
_cell.angle_gamma   90.00
#
_symmetry.space_group_name_H-M   'P 1'
#
loop_
_entity.id
_entity.type
_entity.pdbx_description
1 polymer ?
#
loop_
_entity_poly.entity_id
_entity_poly.type
_entity_poly.pdbx_seq_one_letter_code
_entity_poly.pdbx_strand_id
1 'polypeptide(L)'
;MNENCIITNDIFSKSWSRTCELRELIVTLKQSLKGSKPAILIAGGKKLQSLQSEIELLDIEIDKRLKSGPPLLEQERQILVSKKELQQEILQLNRTLLTEVKNIKSTLAGEMASLKRGRTALKGYGHKSSASGKVINKSL
;
A
#
# COMPACT_ATOMS: atom_id res chain seq x y z
N MET A 1 -7.55 -12.66 -51.14
CA MET A 1 -6.51 -13.34 -50.33
C MET A 1 -6.74 -12.92 -48.89
N ASN A 2 -7.15 -13.88 -48.07
CA ASN A 2 -7.35 -13.71 -46.64
C ASN A 2 -6.00 -13.56 -45.96
N GLU A 3 -5.78 -12.46 -45.26
CA GLU A 3 -4.86 -12.43 -44.14
C GLU A 3 -5.61 -11.95 -42.90
N ASN A 4 -5.69 -12.88 -41.97
CA ASN A 4 -6.37 -12.81 -40.70
C ASN A 4 -5.81 -11.67 -39.84
N CYS A 5 -6.73 -10.96 -39.20
CA CYS A 5 -6.70 -10.67 -37.77
C CYS A 5 -5.37 -10.13 -37.21
N ILE A 6 -5.20 -8.81 -37.23
CA ILE A 6 -4.35 -8.14 -36.24
C ILE A 6 -5.24 -7.16 -35.47
N ILE A 7 -6.07 -7.71 -34.59
CA ILE A 7 -6.40 -7.01 -33.36
C ILE A 7 -5.08 -7.01 -32.58
N THR A 8 -4.24 -5.99 -32.74
CA THR A 8 -3.09 -5.80 -31.84
C THR A 8 -3.64 -5.39 -30.50
N ASN A 9 -3.87 -6.43 -29.71
CA ASN A 9 -3.87 -6.46 -28.27
C ASN A 9 -2.47 -6.03 -27.78
N ASP A 10 -2.08 -4.79 -28.12
CA ASP A 10 -0.73 -4.25 -28.10
C ASP A 10 -0.17 -4.18 -26.68
N ILE A 11 1.06 -4.66 -26.51
CA ILE A 11 1.69 -4.79 -25.22
C ILE A 11 1.97 -3.43 -24.58
N PHE A 12 2.31 -2.42 -25.39
CA PHE A 12 2.54 -1.07 -24.90
C PHE A 12 1.24 -0.46 -24.37
N SER A 13 0.15 -0.60 -25.11
CA SER A 13 -1.19 -0.15 -24.73
C SER A 13 -1.70 -0.83 -23.45
N LYS A 14 -1.51 -2.15 -23.31
CA LYS A 14 -1.84 -2.89 -22.08
C LYS A 14 -1.01 -2.40 -20.90
N SER A 15 0.30 -2.25 -21.09
CA SER A 15 1.21 -1.80 -20.05
C SER A 15 0.88 -0.40 -19.56
N TRP A 16 0.53 0.50 -20.48
CA TRP A 16 0.03 1.84 -20.16
C TRP A 16 -1.25 1.77 -19.31
N SER A 17 -2.26 1.05 -19.77
CA SER A 17 -3.55 0.92 -19.08
C SER A 17 -3.38 0.40 -17.64
N ARG A 18 -2.57 -0.65 -17.45
CA ARG A 18 -2.27 -1.20 -16.11
C ARG A 18 -1.53 -0.21 -15.21
N THR A 19 -0.61 0.57 -15.78
CA THR A 19 0.11 1.60 -15.02
C THR A 19 -0.84 2.72 -14.58
N CYS A 20 -1.79 3.12 -15.43
CA CYS A 20 -2.85 4.07 -15.06
C CYS A 20 -3.74 3.52 -13.94
N GLU A 21 -4.16 2.26 -14.04
CA GLU A 21 -4.98 1.60 -13.01
C GLU A 21 -4.24 1.55 -11.66
N LEU A 22 -2.93 1.28 -11.66
CA LEU A 22 -2.11 1.28 -10.46
C LEU A 22 -2.08 2.68 -9.80
N ARG A 23 -1.92 3.74 -10.60
CA ARG A 23 -1.93 5.13 -10.10
C ARG A 23 -3.26 5.46 -9.42
N GLU A 24 -4.38 5.16 -10.07
CA GLU A 24 -5.73 5.40 -9.52
C GLU A 24 -5.97 4.64 -8.22
N LEU A 25 -5.51 3.39 -8.15
CA LEU A 25 -5.61 2.59 -6.93
C LEU A 25 -4.81 3.21 -5.78
N ILE A 26 -3.59 3.68 -6.03
CA ILE A 26 -2.76 4.33 -4.99
C ILE A 26 -3.43 5.63 -4.50
N VAL A 27 -4.00 6.43 -5.39
CA VAL A 27 -4.76 7.63 -5.01
C VAL A 27 -5.96 7.26 -4.13
N THR A 28 -6.71 6.22 -4.51
CA THR A 28 -7.86 5.73 -3.74
C THR A 28 -7.45 5.21 -2.36
N LEU A 29 -6.34 4.48 -2.27
CA LEU A 29 -5.77 3.99 -1.01
C LEU A 29 -5.37 5.15 -0.10
N LYS A 30 -4.74 6.18 -0.65
CA LYS A 30 -4.37 7.39 0.10
C LYS A 30 -5.59 8.13 0.65
N GLN A 31 -6.65 8.28 -0.14
CA GLN A 31 -7.90 8.88 0.35
C GLN A 31 -8.57 8.00 1.42
N SER A 32 -8.51 6.68 1.27
CA SER A 32 -9.11 5.73 2.22
C SER A 32 -8.38 5.68 3.56
N LEU A 33 -7.06 5.96 3.59
CA LEU A 33 -6.32 6.15 4.84
C LEU A 33 -6.84 7.34 5.65
N LYS A 34 -7.17 8.45 4.98
CA LYS A 34 -7.76 9.64 5.64
C LYS A 34 -9.16 9.36 6.19
N GLY A 35 -9.93 8.52 5.50
CA GLY A 35 -11.31 8.17 5.87
C GLY A 35 -11.46 6.98 6.82
N SER A 36 -10.36 6.41 7.33
CA SER A 36 -10.35 5.27 8.28
C SER A 36 -11.20 4.06 7.82
N LYS A 37 -11.10 3.67 6.54
CA LYS A 37 -11.83 2.51 5.99
C LYS A 37 -10.92 1.27 5.83
N PRO A 38 -10.70 0.47 6.89
CA PRO A 38 -9.71 -0.61 6.88
C PRO A 38 -9.99 -1.72 5.86
N ALA A 39 -11.25 -2.02 5.56
CA ALA A 39 -11.61 -3.03 4.56
C ALA A 39 -11.10 -2.68 3.15
N ILE A 40 -11.14 -1.39 2.79
CA ILE A 40 -10.65 -0.89 1.49
C ILE A 40 -9.13 -1.00 1.42
N LEU A 41 -8.43 -0.78 2.53
CA LEU A 41 -6.97 -0.88 2.58
C LEU A 41 -6.49 -2.32 2.38
N ILE A 42 -7.17 -3.31 2.98
CA ILE A 42 -6.82 -4.73 2.83
C ILE A 42 -7.09 -5.20 1.40
N ALA A 43 -8.28 -4.93 0.87
CA ALA A 43 -8.64 -5.32 -0.49
C ALA A 43 -7.75 -4.61 -1.54
N GLY A 44 -7.53 -3.30 -1.35
CA GLY A 44 -6.68 -2.51 -2.23
C GLY A 44 -5.20 -2.92 -2.15
N GLY A 45 -4.70 -3.37 -0.99
CA GLY A 45 -3.35 -3.93 -0.87
C GLY A 45 -3.14 -5.19 -1.73
N LYS A 46 -4.11 -6.12 -1.73
CA LYS A 46 -4.06 -7.31 -2.60
C LYS A 46 -4.12 -6.93 -4.09
N LYS A 47 -5.02 -6.01 -4.45
CA LYS A 47 -5.14 -5.52 -5.83
C LYS A 47 -3.86 -4.81 -6.30
N LEU A 48 -3.22 -4.05 -5.41
CA LEU A 48 -1.97 -3.36 -5.70
C LEU A 48 -0.84 -4.35 -5.99
N GLN A 49 -0.71 -5.42 -5.21
CA GLN A 49 0.27 -6.47 -5.47
C GLN A 49 0.01 -7.17 -6.82
N SER A 50 -1.24 -7.50 -7.14
CA SER A 50 -1.61 -8.11 -8.43
C SER A 50 -1.23 -7.21 -9.61
N LEU A 51 -1.60 -5.92 -9.55
CA LEU A 51 -1.29 -4.96 -10.62
C LEU A 51 0.21 -4.76 -10.80
N GLN A 52 0.99 -4.72 -9.71
CA GLN A 52 2.44 -4.62 -9.79
C GLN A 52 3.06 -5.83 -10.49
N SER A 53 2.62 -7.04 -10.16
CA SER A 53 3.08 -8.26 -10.84
C SER A 53 2.69 -8.28 -12.32
N GLU A 54 1.48 -7.85 -12.67
CA GLU A 54 1.06 -7.74 -14.08
C GLU A 54 1.92 -6.73 -14.85
N ILE A 55 2.20 -5.56 -14.27
CA ILE A 55 3.05 -4.54 -14.89
C ILE A 55 4.48 -5.06 -15.06
N GLU A 56 5.03 -5.75 -14.07
CA GLU A 56 6.37 -6.34 -14.14
C GLU A 56 6.49 -7.35 -15.28
N LEU A 57 5.50 -8.22 -15.46
CA LEU A 57 5.47 -9.17 -16.57
C LEU A 57 5.39 -8.45 -17.92
N LEU A 58 4.58 -7.40 -18.04
CA LEU A 58 4.48 -6.59 -19.25
C LEU A 58 5.79 -5.84 -19.54
N ASP A 59 6.48 -5.36 -18.51
CA ASP A 59 7.78 -4.70 -18.65
C ASP A 59 8.88 -5.65 -19.13
N ILE A 60 8.91 -6.89 -18.62
CA ILE A 60 9.82 -7.93 -19.10
C ILE A 60 9.60 -8.20 -20.58
N GLU A 61 8.34 -8.24 -21.02
CA GLU A 61 8.03 -8.57 -22.41
C GLU A 61 8.22 -7.36 -23.35
N ILE A 62 8.00 -6.14 -22.88
CA ILE A 62 8.46 -4.92 -23.56
C ILE A 62 9.99 -4.94 -23.73
N ASP A 63 10.75 -5.25 -22.68
CA ASP A 63 12.22 -5.32 -22.76
C ASP A 63 12.69 -6.37 -23.78
N LYS A 64 12.04 -7.54 -23.82
CA LYS A 64 12.28 -8.54 -24.87
C LYS A 64 12.01 -7.95 -26.26
N ARG A 65 10.86 -7.30 -26.44
CA ARG A 65 10.45 -6.68 -27.72
C ARG A 65 11.41 -5.57 -28.18
N LEU A 66 12.01 -4.83 -27.24
CA LEU A 66 13.00 -3.80 -27.52
C LEU A 66 14.35 -4.39 -27.96
N LYS A 67 14.74 -5.53 -27.40
CA LYS A 67 16.03 -6.19 -27.70
C LYS A 67 16.02 -6.97 -29.01
N SER A 68 14.92 -7.61 -29.35
CA SER A 68 14.85 -8.56 -30.48
C SER A 68 13.86 -8.20 -31.58
N GLY A 69 13.05 -7.15 -31.39
CA GLY A 69 12.01 -6.80 -32.35
C GLY A 69 12.38 -5.63 -33.28
N PRO A 70 11.51 -5.32 -34.25
CA PRO A 70 11.74 -4.20 -35.17
C PRO A 70 11.76 -2.85 -34.43
N PRO A 71 12.32 -1.80 -35.04
CA PRO A 71 12.35 -0.46 -34.46
C PRO A 71 10.95 -0.01 -33.99
N LEU A 72 10.90 0.69 -32.87
CA LEU A 72 9.66 1.21 -32.32
C LEU A 72 8.98 2.19 -33.28
N LEU A 73 7.66 2.09 -33.35
CA LEU A 73 6.82 3.14 -33.91
C LEU A 73 6.87 4.37 -33.00
N GLU A 74 6.60 5.55 -33.57
CA GLU A 74 6.60 6.81 -32.82
C GLU A 74 5.57 6.80 -31.67
N GLN A 75 4.41 6.19 -31.90
CA GLN A 75 3.37 6.04 -30.88
C GLN A 75 3.84 5.19 -29.68
N GLU A 76 4.56 4.10 -29.94
CA GLU A 76 5.11 3.23 -28.88
C GLU A 76 6.16 3.97 -28.04
N ARG A 77 7.01 4.81 -28.68
CA ARG A 77 7.96 5.67 -27.95
C ARG A 77 7.24 6.65 -27.03
N GLN A 78 6.20 7.31 -27.53
CA GLN A 78 5.42 8.27 -26.74
C GLN A 78 4.75 7.61 -25.53
N ILE A 79 4.25 6.37 -25.69
CA ILE A 79 3.71 5.58 -24.58
C ILE A 79 4.81 5.30 -23.53
N LEU A 80 6.01 4.89 -23.94
CA LEU A 80 7.10 4.61 -22.99
C LEU A 80 7.56 5.86 -22.24
N VAL A 81 7.61 7.02 -22.91
CA VAL A 81 7.94 8.30 -22.27
C VAL A 81 6.88 8.66 -21.23
N SER A 82 5.61 8.65 -21.63
CA SER A 82 4.49 8.92 -20.71
C SER A 82 4.48 7.93 -19.53
N LYS A 83 4.74 6.65 -19.80
CA LYS A 83 4.80 5.60 -18.77
C LYS A 83 5.90 5.88 -17.75
N LYS A 84 7.08 6.34 -18.19
CA LYS A 84 8.18 6.69 -17.30
C LYS A 84 7.80 7.82 -16.35
N GLU A 85 7.14 8.85 -16.85
CA GLU A 85 6.65 9.97 -16.02
C GLU A 85 5.62 9.48 -14.98
N LEU A 86 4.68 8.66 -15.43
CA LEU A 86 3.66 8.06 -14.56
C LEU A 86 4.26 7.15 -13.48
N GLN A 87 5.30 6.38 -13.80
CA GLN A 87 6.03 5.56 -12.83
C GLN A 87 6.73 6.42 -11.76
N GLN A 88 7.29 7.58 -12.14
CA GLN A 88 7.87 8.51 -11.16
C GLN A 88 6.79 9.09 -10.22
N GLU A 89 5.63 9.44 -10.77
CA GLU A 89 4.48 9.88 -9.96
C GLU A 89 4.05 8.78 -8.98
N ILE A 90 3.90 7.54 -9.45
CA ILE A 90 3.55 6.38 -8.62
C ILE A 90 4.56 6.16 -7.50
N LEU A 91 5.86 6.28 -7.77
CA LEU A 91 6.91 6.17 -6.75
C LEU A 91 6.75 7.25 -5.66
N GLN A 92 6.46 8.48 -6.06
CA GLN A 92 6.25 9.57 -5.12
C GLN A 92 4.98 9.38 -4.29
N LEU A 93 3.90 8.93 -4.91
CA LEU A 93 2.65 8.59 -4.22
C LEU A 93 2.86 7.46 -3.21
N ASN A 94 3.59 6.41 -3.58
CA ASN A 94 3.93 5.29 -2.69
C ASN A 94 4.77 5.73 -1.48
N ARG A 95 5.78 6.59 -1.68
CA ARG A 95 6.58 7.16 -0.58
C ARG A 95 5.70 7.91 0.42
N THR A 96 4.76 8.69 -0.10
CA THR A 96 3.82 9.46 0.73
C THR A 96 2.88 8.51 1.49
N LEU A 97 2.29 7.53 0.80
CA LEU A 97 1.39 6.53 1.37
C LEU A 97 2.06 5.75 2.50
N LEU A 98 3.28 5.25 2.28
CA LEU A 98 4.04 4.49 3.28
C LEU A 98 4.35 5.33 4.52
N THR A 99 4.63 6.62 4.34
CA THR A 99 4.88 7.55 5.45
C THR A 99 3.61 7.74 6.28
N GLU A 100 2.47 7.97 5.63
CA GLU A 100 1.16 8.09 6.32
C GLU A 100 0.80 6.80 7.08
N VAL A 101 0.99 5.63 6.47
CA VAL A 101 0.74 4.33 7.12
C VAL A 101 1.63 4.13 8.35
N LYS A 102 2.93 4.46 8.26
CA LYS A 102 3.87 4.35 9.39
C LYS A 102 3.45 5.26 10.55
N ASN A 103 3.04 6.49 10.25
CA ASN A 103 2.56 7.43 11.27
C ASN A 103 1.32 6.89 11.98
N ILE A 104 0.32 6.43 11.23
CA ILE A 104 -0.90 5.82 11.81
C ILE A 104 -0.55 4.62 12.69
N LYS A 105 0.33 3.73 12.23
CA LYS A 105 0.79 2.57 13.00
C LYS A 105 1.48 2.97 14.29
N SER A 106 2.32 4.01 14.26
CA SER A 106 3.02 4.52 15.45
C SER A 106 2.04 5.08 16.48
N THR A 107 1.07 5.89 16.03
CA THR A 107 0.00 6.41 16.90
C THR A 107 -0.79 5.28 17.56
N LEU A 108 -1.26 4.31 16.77
CA LEU A 108 -2.01 3.16 17.29
C LEU A 108 -1.19 2.33 18.29
N ALA A 109 0.10 2.12 18.03
CA ALA A 109 0.98 1.42 18.96
C ALA A 109 1.13 2.17 20.29
N GLY A 110 1.24 3.50 20.24
CA GLY A 110 1.26 4.37 21.41
C GLY A 110 -0.05 4.31 22.22
N GLU A 111 -1.20 4.35 21.54
CA GLU A 111 -2.51 4.21 22.17
C GLU A 111 -2.70 2.83 22.80
N MET A 112 -2.32 1.75 22.11
CA MET A 112 -2.36 0.40 22.67
C MET A 112 -1.45 0.25 23.90
N ALA A 113 -0.26 0.85 23.88
CA ALA A 113 0.64 0.86 25.03
C ALA A 113 0.06 1.66 26.20
N SER A 114 -0.60 2.79 25.93
CA SER A 114 -1.33 3.58 26.92
C SER A 114 -2.48 2.79 27.54
N LEU A 115 -3.31 2.14 26.73
CA LEU A 115 -4.40 1.26 27.19
C LEU A 115 -3.89 0.09 28.02
N LYS A 116 -2.78 -0.55 27.63
CA LYS A 116 -2.13 -1.61 28.42
C LYS A 116 -1.67 -1.09 29.78
N ARG A 117 -1.02 0.09 29.82
CA ARG A 117 -0.60 0.74 31.08
C ARG A 117 -1.79 1.08 31.97
N GLY A 118 -2.84 1.67 31.40
CA GLY A 118 -4.09 1.97 32.11
C GLY A 118 -4.75 0.72 32.69
N ARG A 119 -4.80 -0.38 31.92
CA ARG A 119 -5.33 -1.66 32.39
C ARG A 119 -4.48 -2.26 33.52
N THR A 120 -3.16 -2.17 33.44
CA THR A 120 -2.26 -2.61 34.52
C THR A 120 -2.44 -1.75 35.77
N ALA A 121 -2.56 -0.43 35.63
CA ALA A 121 -2.82 0.48 36.75
C ALA A 121 -4.14 0.13 37.46
N LEU A 122 -5.23 -0.05 36.70
CA LEU A 122 -6.54 -0.45 37.24
C LEU A 122 -6.49 -1.80 37.98
N LYS A 123 -5.76 -2.80 37.44
CA LYS A 123 -5.53 -4.07 38.14
C LYS A 123 -4.77 -3.88 39.47
N GLY A 124 -3.82 -2.94 39.53
CA GLY A 124 -3.09 -2.61 40.74
C GLY A 124 -3.94 -1.93 41.83
N TYR A 125 -4.92 -1.10 41.44
CA TYR A 125 -5.85 -0.47 42.38
C TYR A 125 -6.85 -1.49 42.98
N GLY A 126 -7.35 -2.43 42.18
CA GLY A 126 -8.25 -3.49 42.68
C GLY A 126 -7.61 -4.49 43.63
N HIS A 127 -6.27 -4.57 43.68
CA HIS A 127 -5.55 -5.51 44.54
C HIS A 127 -5.05 -4.88 45.85
N LYS A 128 -5.02 -3.54 45.96
CA LYS A 128 -4.63 -2.83 47.19
C LYS A 128 -5.80 -2.50 48.12
N SER A 129 -7.04 -2.65 47.68
CA SER A 129 -8.23 -2.47 48.54
C SER A 129 -8.51 -3.66 49.48
N SER A 130 -7.80 -4.79 49.34
CA SER A 130 -7.93 -5.96 50.23
C SER A 130 -6.78 -6.12 51.24
N ALA A 131 -5.74 -5.29 51.19
CA ALA A 131 -4.73 -5.25 52.24
C ALA A 131 -5.24 -4.38 53.40
N SER A 132 -6.20 -4.91 54.16
CA SER A 132 -6.57 -4.31 55.44
C SER A 132 -5.31 -4.23 56.31
N GLY A 133 -5.04 -3.03 56.81
CA GLY A 133 -3.91 -2.76 57.66
C GLY A 133 -3.95 -3.67 58.88
N LYS A 134 -2.89 -4.48 59.06
CA LYS A 134 -2.61 -5.08 60.36
C LYS A 134 -2.10 -3.94 61.24
N VAL A 135 -3.00 -3.31 62.00
CA VAL A 135 -2.63 -2.39 63.07
C VAL A 135 -1.93 -3.22 64.13
N ILE A 136 -0.60 -3.15 64.17
CA ILE A 136 0.20 -3.78 65.22
C ILE A 136 0.15 -2.82 66.41
N ASN A 137 -0.75 -3.10 67.35
CA ASN A 137 -0.77 -2.39 68.62
C ASN A 137 0.43 -2.88 69.45
N LYS A 138 1.51 -2.09 69.52
CA LYS A 138 2.61 -2.32 70.46
C LYS A 138 2.21 -1.65 71.78
N SER A 139 1.61 -2.41 72.67
CA SER A 139 1.50 -2.03 74.08
C SER A 139 2.87 -2.15 74.74
N LEU A 140 3.28 -1.07 75.42
CA LEU A 140 4.47 -0.98 76.29
C LEU A 140 4.35 -1.91 77.50
#